data_AF-A0A3C1GT91-F1
#
_entry.id   AF-A0A3C1GT91-F1
#
_cell.length_a   1.000
_cell.length_b   1.000
_cell.length_c   1.000
_cell.angle_alpha   90.00
_cell.angle_beta   90.00
_cell.angle_gamma   90.00
#
_symmetry.space_group_name_H-M   'P 1'
#
loop_
_entity.id
_entity.type
_entity.pdbx_description
1 polymer ?
#
loop_
_entity_poly.entity_id
_entity_poly.type
_entity_poly.pdbx_seq_one_letter_code
_entity_poly.pdbx_strand_id
1 'polypeptide(L)' 'MNDKKCPYSATPLTMSNGAPVVDNENSKTAGKRGPLLAEDLWLNEKLADLNR' A
#
# COMPACT_ATOMS: atom_id res chain seq x y z
N MET A 1 16.43 5.34 -23.35
CA MET A 1 16.36 6.52 -22.45
C MET A 1 16.37 6.01 -21.03
N ASN A 2 17.36 6.39 -20.23
CA ASN A 2 17.46 5.97 -18.84
C ASN A 2 16.74 7.03 -17.99
N ASP A 3 15.42 6.89 -17.88
CA ASP A 3 14.55 7.84 -17.18
C ASP A 3 14.66 7.64 -15.67
N LYS A 4 15.84 7.89 -15.11
CA LYS A 4 16.03 7.96 -13.65
C LYS A 4 15.32 9.22 -13.16
N LYS A 5 14.03 9.09 -12.87
CA LYS A 5 13.27 10.14 -12.19
C LYS A 5 13.84 10.33 -10.80
N CYS A 6 14.23 11.56 -10.47
CA CYS A 6 14.55 11.94 -9.10
C CYS A 6 13.36 11.60 -8.19
N PRO A 7 13.58 11.13 -6.95
CA PRO A 7 14.87 10.95 -6.28
C PRO A 7 15.61 9.66 -6.71
N TYR A 8 16.94 9.70 -6.60
CA TYR A 8 17.86 8.63 -7.03
C TYR A 8 17.72 7.31 -6.24
N SER A 9 17.01 7.34 -5.11
CA SER A 9 16.64 6.18 -4.29
C SER A 9 15.14 5.92 -4.38
N ALA A 10 14.72 4.66 -4.29
CA ALA A 10 13.32 4.31 -4.19
C ALA A 10 12.67 5.07 -3.01
N THR A 11 11.61 5.82 -3.29
CA THR A 11 10.80 6.47 -2.25
C THR A 11 10.05 5.40 -1.47
N PRO A 12 10.22 5.29 -0.15
CA PRO A 12 9.47 4.33 0.65
C PRO A 12 7.99 4.68 0.59
N LEU A 13 7.16 3.67 0.32
CA LEU A 13 5.71 3.84 0.32
C LEU A 13 5.23 3.97 1.75
N THR A 14 4.43 5.00 2.00
CA THR A 14 3.90 5.34 3.33
C THR A 14 2.40 5.59 3.25
N MET A 15 1.72 5.36 4.37
CA MET A 15 0.34 5.75 4.59
C MET A 15 0.24 7.27 4.77
N SER A 16 -0.99 7.80 4.74
CA SER A 16 -1.35 9.19 5.01
C SER A 16 -0.80 9.72 6.34
N ASN A 17 -0.69 8.85 7.34
CA ASN A 17 -0.13 9.16 8.66
C ASN A 17 1.41 9.03 8.75
N GLY A 18 2.08 8.72 7.63
CA GLY A 18 3.54 8.54 7.55
C GLY A 18 4.05 7.16 7.99
N ALA A 19 3.17 6.23 8.39
CA ALA A 19 3.57 4.86 8.70
C ALA A 19 4.04 4.12 7.42
N PRO A 20 5.08 3.28 7.50
CA PRO A 20 5.54 2.52 6.35
C PRO A 20 4.51 1.48 5.90
N VAL A 21 4.31 1.35 4.59
CA VAL A 21 3.47 0.29 4.02
C VAL A 21 4.25 -1.02 4.01
N VAL A 22 3.68 -2.05 4.63
CA VAL A 22 4.33 -3.37 4.78
C VAL A 22 4.36 -4.13 3.46
N ASP A 23 3.24 -4.16 2.75
CA ASP A 23 3.08 -4.83 1.45
C ASP A 23 2.05 -4.06 0.61
N ASN A 24 2.31 -3.90 -0.69
CA ASN A 24 1.43 -3.24 -1.65
C ASN A 24 1.02 -4.17 -2.81
N GLU A 25 1.42 -5.43 -2.77
CA GLU A 25 1.08 -6.45 -3.76
C GLU A 25 0.00 -7.41 -3.23
N ASN A 26 -0.07 -7.63 -1.91
CA ASN A 26 -1.04 -8.53 -1.29
C ASN A 26 -1.89 -7.82 -0.22
N SER A 27 -3.14 -8.26 -0.10
CA SER A 27 -4.08 -7.82 0.94
C SER A 27 -4.02 -8.74 2.16
N LYS A 28 -4.39 -8.22 3.34
CA LYS A 28 -4.45 -8.98 4.59
C LYS A 28 -5.71 -9.84 4.65
N THR A 29 -5.54 -11.15 4.65
CA THR A 29 -6.63 -12.14 4.64
C THR A 29 -6.58 -13.09 5.83
N ALA A 30 -7.72 -13.70 6.17
CA ALA A 30 -7.83 -14.76 7.18
C ALA A 30 -7.27 -16.10 6.64
N GLY A 31 -5.97 -16.14 6.33
CA GLY A 31 -5.28 -17.25 5.68
C GLY A 31 -5.25 -17.13 4.15
N LYS A 32 -4.42 -17.96 3.49
CA LYS A 32 -4.08 -17.82 2.05
C LYS A 32 -5.28 -17.76 1.09
N ARG A 33 -6.41 -18.39 1.45
CA ARG A 33 -7.67 -18.38 0.67
C ARG A 33 -8.87 -17.96 1.54
N GLY A 34 -8.61 -17.28 2.65
CA GLY A 34 -9.66 -16.76 3.51
C GLY A 34 -10.23 -15.43 3.02
N PRO A 35 -11.30 -14.94 3.65
CA PRO A 35 -11.84 -13.61 3.38
C PRO A 35 -10.85 -12.50 3.75
N LEU A 36 -11.10 -11.31 3.20
CA LEU A 36 -10.38 -10.08 3.54
C LEU A 36 -10.67 -9.67 4.99
N LEU A 37 -9.66 -9.16 5.69
CA LEU A 37 -9.80 -8.62 7.04
C LEU A 37 -10.06 -7.11 7.00
N ALA A 38 -10.99 -6.64 7.83
CA ALA A 38 -11.25 -5.20 8.01
C ALA A 38 -10.04 -4.43 8.61
N GLU A 39 -9.12 -5.15 9.25
CA GLU A 39 -7.87 -4.62 9.81
C GLU A 39 -6.82 -4.27 8.74
N ASP A 40 -7.08 -4.51 7.45
CA ASP A 40 -6.21 -4.06 6.35
C ASP A 40 -6.31 -2.53 6.18
N LEU A 41 -5.61 -1.81 7.05
CA LEU A 41 -5.63 -0.35 7.09
C LEU A 41 -5.14 0.27 5.78
N TRP A 42 -4.10 -0.31 5.16
CA TRP A 42 -3.53 0.21 3.92
C TRP A 42 -4.51 0.08 2.76
N LEU A 43 -5.14 -1.09 2.62
CA LEU A 43 -6.11 -1.31 1.56
C LEU A 43 -7.30 -0.36 1.67
N ASN A 44 -7.82 -0.18 2.90
CA ASN A 44 -8.94 0.72 3.16
C ASN A 44 -8.60 2.17 2.81
N GLU A 45 -7.44 2.66 3.26
CA GLU A 45 -6.97 4.01 2.95
C GLU A 45 -6.84 4.22 1.44
N LYS A 46 -6.13 3.32 0.75
CA LYS A 46 -5.89 3.38 -0.70
C LYS A 46 -7.18 3.41 -1.51
N LEU A 47 -8.18 2.61 -1.15
CA LEU A 47 -9.47 2.56 -1.86
C LEU A 47 -10.38 3.73 -1.51
N ALA A 48 -10.36 4.20 -0.26
CA ALA A 48 -11.13 5.38 0.15
C ALA A 48 -10.63 6.64 -0.57
N ASP A 49 -9.32 6.80 -0.70
CA ASP A 49 -8.72 7.93 -1.41
C ASP A 49 -8.92 7.82 -2.93
N LEU A 50 -8.92 6.62 -3.50
CA LEU A 50 -9.20 6.39 -4.92
C LEU A 50 -10.64 6.74 -5.30
N ASN A 51 -11.61 6.40 -4.44
CA ASN A 51 -13.04 6.56 -4.72
C ASN A 51 -13.59 7.96 -4.38
N ARG A 52 -12.69 8.90 -4.04
CA ARG A 52 -13.03 10.30 -3.85
C ARG A 52 -12.97 11.06 -5.17
#